data_AF-A0A821HF67-F1
#
_entry.id   AF-A0A821HF67-F1
#
_cell.length_a   1.000
_cell.length_b   1.000
_cell.length_c   1.000
_cell.angle_alpha   90.00
_cell.angle_beta   90.00
_cell.angle_gamma   90.00
#
_symmetry.space_group_name_H-M   'P 1'
#
loop_
_entity.id
_entity.type
_entity.pdbx_description
1 polymer ?
#
loop_
_entity_poly.entity_id
_entity_poly.type
_entity_poly.pdbx_seq_one_letter_code
_entity_poly.pdbx_strand_id
1 'polypeptide(L)'
;MMRTMHCLLIFTVVPLLVVCNQSSITITTDQIINTLTRALNFFSLNINQVNLDAGIGTRMVADQLRAYTVCKQGKSVKKLVDLSEYVTGQIARSVRHRQPNYYAQLSFLLTPGIFSKIEPFQFHSNKYQIHTEKQCSSSKFVEKNSDLCLHALGFSKCNETEPCIKLRSDPYACRYSLTHQILYSIIAKQSLCRQQHRLSSLKEYQMISRMLNESQTIA
;
A
#
# COMPACT_ATOMS: atom_id res chain seq x y z
N MET A 1 2.46 -14.65 14.08
CA MET A 1 1.76 -13.79 13.10
C MET A 1 2.01 -12.27 13.25
N MET A 2 2.60 -11.75 14.34
CA MET A 2 2.82 -10.30 14.53
C MET A 2 3.99 -9.67 13.75
N ARG A 3 4.91 -10.45 13.19
CA ARG A 3 6.10 -9.90 12.50
C ARG A 3 5.84 -9.45 11.06
N THR A 4 4.76 -9.92 10.41
CA THR A 4 4.40 -9.56 9.03
C THR A 4 3.72 -8.19 8.90
N MET A 5 3.13 -7.65 10.00
CA MET A 5 2.42 -6.36 9.99
C MET A 5 3.31 -5.13 9.74
N HIS A 6 4.60 -5.22 10.05
CA HIS A 6 5.51 -4.07 10.02
C HIS A 6 5.96 -3.68 8.61
N CYS A 7 5.80 -4.58 7.62
CA CYS A 7 6.26 -4.32 6.25
C CYS A 7 5.23 -3.59 5.38
N LEU A 8 3.92 -3.73 5.64
CA LEU A 8 2.87 -3.10 4.82
C LEU A 8 2.78 -1.57 5.00
N LEU A 9 3.14 -1.06 6.19
CA LEU A 9 3.17 0.39 6.47
C LEU A 9 4.25 1.15 5.69
N ILE A 10 5.31 0.46 5.26
CA ILE A 10 6.43 1.08 4.53
C ILE A 10 6.07 1.36 3.07
N PHE A 11 5.11 0.62 2.50
CA PHE A 11 4.82 0.66 1.06
C PHE A 11 3.77 1.71 0.64
N THR A 12 3.04 2.32 1.57
CA THR A 12 2.08 3.40 1.30
C THR A 12 2.69 4.80 1.32
N VAL A 13 3.93 4.94 1.83
CA VAL A 13 4.66 6.23 1.94
C VAL A 13 5.53 6.50 0.70
N VAL A 14 5.68 5.52 -0.19
CA VAL A 14 6.48 5.67 -1.43
C VAL A 14 5.98 6.76 -2.38
N PRO A 15 4.69 7.16 -2.45
CA PRO A 15 4.33 8.05 -3.52
C PRO A 15 4.79 9.50 -3.22
N LEU A 16 5.38 9.83 -2.06
CA LEU A 16 5.66 11.21 -1.60
C LEU A 16 6.68 12.09 -2.36
N LEU A 17 7.37 11.67 -3.43
CA LEU A 17 8.55 12.44 -3.93
C LEU A 17 8.63 12.55 -5.47
N VAL A 18 7.59 13.04 -6.13
CA VAL A 18 7.66 13.33 -7.58
C VAL A 18 7.88 14.82 -7.84
N VAL A 19 9.14 15.25 -7.77
CA VAL A 19 9.63 16.37 -8.60
C VAL A 19 11.07 16.02 -9.02
N CYS A 20 11.34 15.89 -10.32
CA CYS A 20 12.70 15.82 -10.87
C CYS A 20 13.44 17.16 -10.77
N ASN A 21 13.19 17.92 -9.70
CA ASN A 21 13.79 19.21 -9.44
C ASN A 21 14.21 19.24 -7.96
N GLN A 22 15.49 19.49 -7.75
CA GLN A 22 16.11 19.58 -6.44
C GLN A 22 15.45 20.69 -5.63
N SER A 23 14.71 20.36 -4.57
CA SER A 23 14.76 21.05 -3.28
C SER A 23 13.70 20.54 -2.30
N SER A 24 14.19 20.05 -1.16
CA SER A 24 13.55 20.03 0.17
C SER A 24 12.30 19.17 0.39
N ILE A 25 12.49 17.83 0.47
CA ILE A 25 12.00 17.03 1.61
C ILE A 25 13.13 16.04 1.97
N THR A 26 13.86 16.33 3.04
CA THR A 26 15.05 15.57 3.46
C THR A 26 14.68 14.33 4.29
N ILE A 27 13.78 13.49 3.79
CA ILE A 27 13.83 12.06 4.09
C ILE A 27 14.81 11.52 3.06
N THR A 28 16.04 11.21 3.47
CA THR A 28 17.10 10.89 2.53
C THR A 28 16.68 9.66 1.72
N THR A 29 16.80 9.72 0.39
CA THR A 29 16.50 8.59 -0.50
C THR A 29 17.16 7.30 0.01
N ASP A 30 18.32 7.40 0.66
CA ASP A 30 19.05 6.30 1.27
C ASP A 30 18.31 5.63 2.43
N GLN A 31 17.63 6.37 3.32
CA GLN A 31 16.84 5.78 4.40
C GLN A 31 15.66 4.97 3.86
N ILE A 32 14.97 5.51 2.84
CA ILE A 32 13.86 4.82 2.16
C ILE A 32 14.39 3.59 1.43
N ILE A 33 15.47 3.73 0.66
CA ILE A 33 16.12 2.61 -0.05
C ILE A 33 16.54 1.51 0.93
N ASN A 34 17.19 1.87 2.04
CA ASN A 34 17.63 0.91 3.04
C ASN A 34 16.46 0.19 3.70
N THR A 35 15.40 0.92 4.05
CA THR A 35 14.20 0.35 4.67
C THR A 35 13.48 -0.60 3.72
N LEU A 36 13.28 -0.21 2.46
CA LEU A 36 12.69 -1.05 1.42
C LEU A 36 13.57 -2.29 1.15
N THR A 37 14.89 -2.12 1.08
CA THR A 37 15.84 -3.23 0.88
C THR A 37 15.72 -4.24 2.02
N ARG A 38 15.65 -3.80 3.28
CA ARG A 38 15.47 -4.67 4.44
C ARG A 38 14.14 -5.42 4.39
N ALA A 39 13.04 -4.74 4.06
CA ALA A 39 11.73 -5.36 3.93
C ALA A 39 11.71 -6.42 2.82
N LEU A 40 12.27 -6.11 1.64
CA LEU A 40 12.35 -7.04 0.52
C LEU A 40 13.23 -8.25 0.82
N ASN A 41 14.36 -8.05 1.50
CA ASN A 41 15.22 -9.16 1.93
C ASN A 41 14.49 -10.06 2.93
N PHE A 42 13.76 -9.48 3.89
CA PHE A 42 12.92 -10.25 4.80
C PHE A 42 11.88 -11.08 4.04
N PHE A 43 11.18 -10.50 3.08
CA PHE A 43 10.21 -11.25 2.26
C PHE A 43 10.87 -12.34 1.42
N SER A 44 12.02 -12.08 0.80
CA SER A 44 12.79 -13.04 0.02
C SER A 44 13.20 -14.27 0.84
N LEU A 45 13.55 -14.07 2.12
CA LEU A 45 13.89 -15.16 3.04
C LEU A 45 12.65 -15.88 3.61
N ASN A 46 11.47 -15.28 3.50
CA ASN A 46 10.24 -15.78 4.12
C ASN A 46 9.10 -16.01 3.11
N ILE A 47 9.43 -16.32 1.84
CA ILE A 47 8.46 -16.47 0.73
C ILE A 47 7.29 -17.40 1.06
N ASN A 48 7.54 -18.50 1.78
CA ASN A 48 6.51 -19.47 2.13
C ASN A 48 5.62 -19.06 3.31
N GLN A 49 5.99 -18.00 4.03
CA GLN A 49 5.27 -17.51 5.21
C GLN A 49 4.44 -16.25 4.91
N VAL A 50 4.79 -15.53 3.84
CA VAL A 50 4.05 -14.32 3.43
C VAL A 50 2.84 -14.67 2.56
N ASN A 51 1.85 -13.78 2.56
CA ASN A 51 0.64 -13.87 1.77
C ASN A 51 0.74 -12.98 0.52
N LEU A 52 -0.34 -12.89 -0.26
CA LEU A 52 -0.39 -12.09 -1.49
C LEU A 52 -0.27 -10.59 -1.21
N ASP A 53 -0.71 -10.08 -0.06
CA ASP A 53 -0.56 -8.67 0.31
C ASP A 53 0.89 -8.21 0.30
N ALA A 54 1.81 -9.07 0.76
CA ALA A 54 3.24 -8.80 0.63
C ALA A 54 3.65 -8.67 -0.84
N GLY A 55 3.15 -9.55 -1.72
CA GLY A 55 3.39 -9.47 -3.17
C GLY A 55 2.79 -8.22 -3.80
N ILE A 56 1.62 -7.78 -3.37
CA ILE A 56 0.97 -6.53 -3.79
C ILE A 56 1.85 -5.34 -3.36
N GLY A 57 2.30 -5.32 -2.11
CA GLY A 57 3.22 -4.30 -1.59
C GLY A 57 4.53 -4.22 -2.38
N THR A 58 5.16 -5.36 -2.70
CA THR A 58 6.39 -5.37 -3.50
C THR A 58 6.15 -4.96 -4.96
N ARG A 59 4.97 -5.27 -5.53
CA ARG A 59 4.58 -4.78 -6.86
C ARG A 59 4.41 -3.26 -6.86
N MET A 60 3.76 -2.70 -5.83
CA MET A 60 3.62 -1.24 -5.68
C MET A 60 4.99 -0.56 -5.67
N VAL A 61 5.96 -1.11 -4.92
CA VAL A 61 7.34 -0.57 -4.91
C VAL A 61 7.98 -0.63 -6.28
N ALA A 62 7.94 -1.78 -6.95
CA ALA A 62 8.55 -1.93 -8.27
C ALA A 62 7.99 -0.89 -9.25
N ASP A 63 6.67 -0.74 -9.29
CA ASP A 63 5.99 0.15 -10.23
C ASP A 63 6.21 1.63 -9.92
N GLN A 64 6.27 2.01 -8.64
CA GLN A 64 6.52 3.38 -8.20
C GLN A 64 7.98 3.77 -8.36
N LEU A 65 8.94 2.88 -8.05
CA LEU A 65 10.36 3.15 -8.17
C LEU A 65 10.86 3.12 -9.63
N ARG A 66 10.17 2.42 -10.53
CA ARG A 66 10.56 2.33 -11.94
C ARG A 66 10.73 3.71 -12.58
N ALA A 67 9.85 4.67 -12.25
CA ALA A 67 9.94 6.05 -12.74
C ALA A 67 11.23 6.78 -12.30
N TYR A 68 11.79 6.44 -11.13
CA TYR A 68 13.01 7.04 -10.59
C TYR A 68 14.29 6.47 -11.19
N THR A 69 14.23 5.31 -11.87
CA THR A 69 15.42 4.70 -12.51
C THR A 69 15.99 5.54 -13.65
N VAL A 70 15.17 6.44 -14.22
CA VAL A 70 15.55 7.37 -15.31
C VAL A 70 16.38 8.56 -14.77
N CYS A 71 16.38 8.80 -13.45
CA CYS A 71 17.07 9.92 -12.80
C CYS A 71 18.51 9.57 -12.33
N LYS A 72 19.32 10.57 -11.95
CA LYS A 72 20.76 10.44 -11.57
C LYS A 72 21.08 9.40 -10.47
N GLN A 73 20.10 8.93 -9.69
CA GLN A 73 20.25 7.84 -8.69
C GLN A 73 19.96 6.42 -9.26
N GLY A 74 19.97 6.27 -10.59
CA GLY A 74 19.41 5.12 -11.30
C GLY A 74 19.96 3.73 -10.93
N LYS A 75 21.22 3.57 -10.51
CA LYS A 75 21.78 2.22 -10.25
C LYS A 75 21.22 1.56 -8.98
N SER A 76 21.19 2.27 -7.85
CA SER A 76 20.68 1.72 -6.58
C SER A 76 19.17 1.53 -6.63
N VAL A 77 18.45 2.49 -7.22
CA VAL A 77 17.01 2.39 -7.42
C VAL A 77 16.67 1.24 -8.38
N LYS A 78 17.43 1.05 -9.46
CA LYS A 78 17.23 -0.08 -10.38
C LYS A 78 17.40 -1.43 -9.68
N LYS A 79 18.45 -1.59 -8.87
CA LYS A 79 18.62 -2.83 -8.05
C LYS A 79 17.42 -3.08 -7.16
N LEU A 80 16.83 -2.02 -6.59
CA LEU A 80 15.68 -2.11 -5.72
C LEU A 80 14.40 -2.50 -6.50
N VAL A 81 14.22 -1.96 -7.71
CA VAL A 81 13.16 -2.38 -8.64
C VAL A 81 13.32 -3.86 -9.01
N ASP A 82 14.51 -4.27 -9.43
CA ASP A 82 14.81 -5.65 -9.83
C ASP A 82 14.54 -6.63 -8.67
N LEU A 83 14.98 -6.28 -7.45
CA LEU A 83 14.70 -7.07 -6.25
C LEU A 83 13.19 -7.13 -5.94
N SER A 84 12.48 -6.01 -6.10
CA SER A 84 11.03 -5.95 -5.86
C SER A 84 10.26 -6.82 -6.84
N GLU A 85 10.62 -6.81 -8.12
CA GLU A 85 10.04 -7.67 -9.14
C GLU A 85 10.32 -9.15 -8.87
N TYR A 86 11.58 -9.48 -8.54
CA TYR A 86 11.97 -10.83 -8.19
C TYR A 86 11.15 -11.36 -7.00
N VAL A 87 11.10 -10.62 -5.90
CA VAL A 87 10.35 -11.02 -4.70
C VAL A 87 8.86 -11.15 -5.00
N THR A 88 8.28 -10.21 -5.77
CA THR A 88 6.88 -10.30 -6.22
C THR A 88 6.61 -11.62 -6.95
N GLY A 89 7.48 -12.00 -7.88
CA GLY A 89 7.35 -13.25 -8.64
C GLY A 89 7.46 -14.50 -7.76
N GLN A 90 8.37 -14.49 -6.78
CA GLN A 90 8.52 -15.61 -5.84
C GLN A 90 7.28 -15.77 -4.94
N ILE A 91 6.77 -14.66 -4.38
CA ILE A 91 5.54 -14.66 -3.57
C ILE A 91 4.37 -15.16 -4.43
N ALA A 92 4.21 -14.63 -5.64
CA ALA A 92 3.15 -15.02 -6.56
C ALA A 92 3.13 -16.53 -6.81
N ARG A 93 4.30 -17.14 -7.10
CA ARG A 93 4.42 -18.59 -7.32
C ARG A 93 4.09 -19.39 -6.06
N SER A 94 4.64 -18.99 -4.91
CA SER A 94 4.40 -19.69 -3.63
C SER A 94 2.91 -19.63 -3.23
N VAL A 95 2.30 -18.44 -3.32
CA VAL A 95 0.89 -18.24 -2.94
C VAL A 95 -0.05 -18.92 -3.93
N ARG A 96 0.24 -18.93 -5.24
CA ARG A 96 -0.56 -19.67 -6.23
C ARG A 96 -0.74 -21.15 -5.86
N HIS A 97 0.30 -21.78 -5.29
CA HIS A 97 0.22 -23.17 -4.85
C HIS A 97 -0.43 -23.34 -3.48
N ARG A 98 -0.09 -22.48 -2.50
CA ARG A 98 -0.58 -22.63 -1.11
C ARG A 98 -2.01 -22.13 -0.90
N GLN A 99 -2.42 -21.11 -1.64
CA GLN A 99 -3.69 -20.39 -1.47
C GLN A 99 -4.29 -20.05 -2.84
N PRO A 100 -4.63 -21.05 -3.68
CA PRO A 100 -5.02 -20.84 -5.07
C PRO A 100 -6.26 -19.96 -5.24
N ASN A 101 -7.25 -20.07 -4.35
CA ASN A 101 -8.47 -19.26 -4.41
C ASN A 101 -8.19 -17.78 -4.15
N TYR A 102 -7.34 -17.49 -3.16
CA TYR A 102 -6.93 -16.13 -2.82
C TYR A 102 -6.05 -15.53 -3.93
N TYR A 103 -5.13 -16.32 -4.49
CA TYR A 103 -4.38 -15.93 -5.67
C TYR A 103 -5.29 -15.61 -6.87
N ALA A 104 -6.27 -16.47 -7.17
CA ALA A 104 -7.18 -16.27 -8.29
C ALA A 104 -7.98 -14.96 -8.16
N GLN A 105 -8.35 -14.57 -6.95
CA GLN A 105 -9.08 -13.33 -6.71
C GLN A 105 -8.21 -12.09 -6.88
N LEU A 106 -7.00 -12.06 -6.33
CA LEU A 106 -6.25 -10.81 -6.22
C LEU A 106 -4.97 -10.73 -7.06
N SER A 107 -4.60 -11.78 -7.80
CA SER A 107 -3.37 -11.81 -8.60
C SER A 107 -3.32 -10.76 -9.71
N PHE A 108 -4.46 -10.21 -10.15
CA PHE A 108 -4.48 -9.10 -11.10
C PHE A 108 -3.72 -7.87 -10.57
N LEU A 109 -3.68 -7.67 -9.24
CA LEU A 109 -2.92 -6.60 -8.58
C LEU A 109 -1.39 -6.81 -8.65
N LEU A 110 -0.92 -7.97 -9.13
CA LEU A 110 0.50 -8.23 -9.36
C LEU A 110 0.95 -7.89 -10.78
N THR A 111 0.04 -7.41 -11.64
CA THR A 111 0.35 -7.03 -13.02
C THR A 111 1.34 -5.86 -13.04
N PRO A 112 2.49 -5.97 -13.75
CA PRO A 112 3.43 -4.87 -13.87
C PRO A 112 2.77 -3.61 -14.41
N GLY A 113 3.10 -2.46 -13.83
CA GLY A 113 2.62 -1.15 -14.26
C GLY A 113 1.24 -0.79 -13.72
N ILE A 114 0.53 -1.70 -13.03
CA ILE A 114 -0.78 -1.39 -12.47
C ILE A 114 -0.66 -0.19 -11.53
N PHE A 115 0.39 -0.11 -10.70
CA PHE A 115 0.52 0.98 -9.76
C PHE A 115 1.37 2.16 -10.27
N SER A 116 1.78 2.19 -11.54
CA SER A 116 2.70 3.24 -12.03
C SER A 116 2.10 4.64 -12.10
N LYS A 117 0.76 4.77 -12.06
CA LYS A 117 0.05 6.07 -12.11
C LYS A 117 -0.50 6.50 -10.76
N ILE A 118 -0.15 5.81 -9.66
CA ILE A 118 -0.51 6.29 -8.33
C ILE A 118 0.21 7.62 -8.11
N GLU A 119 -0.57 8.66 -7.84
CA GLU A 119 -0.02 9.95 -7.44
C GLU A 119 0.37 9.93 -5.96
N PRO A 120 1.46 10.63 -5.58
CA PRO A 120 1.73 11.06 -4.21
C PRO A 120 0.46 11.43 -3.44
N PHE A 121 0.29 10.85 -2.26
CA PHE A 121 -0.57 11.51 -1.29
C PHE A 121 0.07 12.85 -0.93
N GLN A 122 -0.61 13.94 -1.31
CA GLN A 122 -0.12 15.29 -1.03
C GLN A 122 -0.50 15.70 0.39
N PHE A 123 0.51 15.85 1.25
CA PHE A 123 0.34 16.40 2.59
C PHE A 123 0.20 17.91 2.51
N HIS A 124 -1.01 18.40 2.78
CA HIS A 124 -1.25 19.82 2.96
C HIS A 124 -1.18 20.11 4.45
N SER A 125 0.02 20.43 4.94
CA SER A 125 0.36 20.49 6.38
C SER A 125 -0.52 21.43 7.22
N ASN A 126 -1.29 22.32 6.60
CA ASN A 126 -1.91 23.46 7.29
C ASN A 126 -3.44 23.55 7.18
N LYS A 127 -4.15 22.58 6.58
CA LYS A 127 -5.60 22.76 6.32
C LYS A 127 -6.53 22.24 7.42
N TYR A 128 -6.11 21.29 8.25
CA TYR A 128 -7.00 20.65 9.22
C TYR A 128 -6.29 20.33 10.54
N GLN A 129 -6.83 20.82 11.67
CA GLN A 129 -6.53 20.26 12.99
C GLN A 129 -7.17 18.88 13.06
N ILE A 130 -6.36 17.81 13.04
CA ILE A 130 -6.86 16.44 13.16
C ILE A 130 -6.56 15.90 14.54
N HIS A 131 -7.60 15.62 15.30
CA HIS A 131 -7.51 14.77 16.48
C HIS A 131 -7.38 13.32 16.04
N THR A 132 -6.17 12.79 16.10
CA THR A 132 -5.85 11.39 15.76
C THR A 132 -5.97 10.45 16.97
N GLU A 133 -6.17 10.97 18.18
CA GLU A 133 -6.28 10.24 19.46
C GLU A 133 -7.56 9.40 19.62
N LYS A 134 -8.28 9.12 18.54
CA LYS A 134 -9.50 8.32 18.60
C LYS A 134 -9.19 6.84 18.84
N GLN A 135 -9.90 6.21 19.76
CA GLN A 135 -9.81 4.76 19.99
C GLN A 135 -10.04 3.97 18.70
N CYS A 136 -9.34 2.84 18.58
CA CYS A 136 -9.50 1.93 17.47
C CYS A 136 -10.89 1.30 17.46
N SER A 137 -11.39 1.03 16.26
CA SER A 137 -12.62 0.29 16.04
C SER A 137 -12.58 -1.02 16.82
N SER A 138 -13.63 -1.28 17.61
CA SER A 138 -13.82 -2.58 18.27
C SER A 138 -14.31 -3.64 17.30
N SER A 139 -14.69 -3.25 16.08
CA SER A 139 -15.13 -4.18 15.04
C SER A 139 -13.98 -5.09 14.61
N LYS A 140 -14.28 -6.40 14.53
CA LYS A 140 -13.28 -7.38 14.12
C LYS A 140 -12.98 -7.21 12.63
N PHE A 141 -11.72 -7.00 12.28
CA PHE A 141 -11.27 -7.05 10.90
C PHE A 141 -11.41 -8.47 10.36
N VAL A 142 -12.07 -8.61 9.20
CA VAL A 142 -12.31 -9.90 8.54
C VAL A 142 -11.64 -9.87 7.17
N GLU A 143 -10.53 -10.61 7.03
CA GLU A 143 -9.71 -10.65 5.81
C GLU A 143 -10.53 -10.94 4.56
N LYS A 144 -11.42 -11.93 4.62
CA LYS A 144 -12.28 -12.28 3.49
C LYS A 144 -13.12 -11.10 2.96
N ASN A 145 -13.59 -10.22 3.85
CA ASN A 145 -14.36 -9.04 3.42
C ASN A 145 -13.44 -7.98 2.78
N SER A 146 -12.21 -7.88 3.27
CA SER A 146 -11.16 -7.05 2.70
C SER A 146 -10.79 -7.51 1.27
N ASP A 147 -10.56 -8.81 1.09
CA ASP A 147 -10.21 -9.38 -0.22
C ASP A 147 -11.32 -9.16 -1.24
N LEU A 148 -12.58 -9.41 -0.84
CA LEU A 148 -13.74 -9.14 -1.67
C LEU A 148 -13.86 -7.66 -2.02
N CYS A 149 -13.49 -6.76 -1.11
CA CYS A 149 -13.48 -5.32 -1.34
C CYS A 149 -12.43 -4.93 -2.38
N LEU A 150 -11.19 -5.43 -2.26
CA LEU A 150 -10.12 -5.20 -3.25
C LEU A 150 -10.53 -5.71 -4.64
N HIS A 151 -11.10 -6.91 -4.70
CA HIS A 151 -11.58 -7.48 -5.95
C HIS A 151 -12.74 -6.66 -6.55
N ALA A 152 -13.68 -6.22 -5.72
CA ALA A 152 -14.80 -5.40 -6.15
C ALA A 152 -14.33 -4.08 -6.78
N LEU A 153 -13.38 -3.40 -6.11
CA LEU A 153 -12.83 -2.13 -6.55
C LEU A 153 -11.97 -2.26 -7.81
N GLY A 154 -11.05 -3.23 -7.83
CA GLY A 154 -10.04 -3.34 -8.89
C GLY A 154 -10.46 -4.15 -10.11
N PHE A 155 -11.33 -5.15 -9.94
CA PHE A 155 -11.73 -6.05 -11.02
C PHE A 155 -13.21 -5.90 -11.41
N SER A 156 -14.09 -5.80 -10.41
CA SER A 156 -15.55 -5.76 -10.65
C SER A 156 -16.12 -4.36 -10.91
N LYS A 157 -15.28 -3.43 -11.39
CA LYS A 157 -15.65 -2.04 -11.72
C LYS A 157 -16.43 -1.34 -10.59
N CYS A 158 -15.97 -1.51 -9.35
CA CYS A 158 -16.51 -0.83 -8.18
C CYS A 158 -17.92 -1.28 -7.76
N ASN A 159 -18.28 -2.53 -8.10
CA ASN A 159 -19.49 -3.18 -7.58
C ASN A 159 -19.28 -3.62 -6.12
N GLU A 160 -19.25 -2.65 -5.21
CA GLU A 160 -18.99 -2.86 -3.78
C GLU A 160 -20.14 -3.60 -3.08
N THR A 161 -19.79 -4.43 -2.10
CA THR A 161 -20.74 -5.00 -1.14
C THR A 161 -20.83 -4.12 0.11
N GLU A 162 -21.93 -4.23 0.87
CA GLU A 162 -22.09 -3.50 2.14
C GLU A 162 -20.90 -3.66 3.11
N PRO A 163 -20.30 -4.87 3.29
CA PRO A 163 -19.07 -5.01 4.06
C PRO A 163 -17.88 -4.19 3.54
N CYS A 164 -17.72 -4.05 2.23
CA CYS A 164 -16.65 -3.24 1.63
C CYS A 164 -16.84 -1.76 1.93
N ILE A 165 -18.07 -1.25 1.83
CA ILE A 165 -18.41 0.15 2.16
C ILE A 165 -18.08 0.43 3.63
N LYS A 166 -18.46 -0.47 4.55
CA LYS A 166 -18.13 -0.36 5.98
C LYS A 166 -16.62 -0.35 6.22
N LEU A 167 -15.89 -1.29 5.62
CA LEU A 167 -14.43 -1.35 5.74
C LEU A 167 -13.75 -0.09 5.21
N ARG A 168 -14.18 0.44 4.06
CA ARG A 168 -13.60 1.64 3.44
C ARG A 168 -13.91 2.92 4.21
N SER A 169 -15.03 2.97 4.91
CA SER A 169 -15.56 4.17 5.55
C SER A 169 -15.39 4.22 7.06
N ASP A 170 -14.90 3.14 7.70
CA ASP A 170 -14.71 3.07 9.16
C ASP A 170 -13.71 4.16 9.63
N PRO A 171 -14.17 5.22 10.32
CA PRO A 171 -13.32 6.32 10.74
C PRO A 171 -12.38 5.94 11.91
N TYR A 172 -12.54 4.74 12.47
CA TYR A 172 -11.79 4.21 13.59
C TYR A 172 -10.86 3.05 13.19
N ALA A 173 -10.67 2.78 11.90
CA ALA A 173 -9.71 1.77 11.48
C ALA A 173 -8.29 2.10 11.96
N CYS A 174 -7.59 1.07 12.40
CA CYS A 174 -6.22 1.14 12.90
C CYS A 174 -5.36 0.04 12.29
N ARG A 175 -4.05 0.26 12.35
CA ARG A 175 -3.00 -0.72 12.08
C ARG A 175 -3.22 -1.39 10.73
N TYR A 176 -3.43 -2.70 10.74
CA TYR A 176 -3.68 -3.51 9.56
C TYR A 176 -4.94 -3.10 8.79
N SER A 177 -6.03 -2.75 9.50
CA SER A 177 -7.26 -2.28 8.85
C SER A 177 -7.02 -0.94 8.14
N LEU A 178 -6.22 -0.06 8.76
CA LEU A 178 -5.89 1.25 8.20
C LEU A 178 -5.03 1.13 6.93
N THR A 179 -4.07 0.21 6.89
CA THR A 179 -3.28 -0.06 5.67
C THR A 179 -4.17 -0.50 4.52
N HIS A 180 -5.19 -1.32 4.80
CA HIS A 180 -6.14 -1.77 3.78
C HIS A 180 -7.08 -0.66 3.32
N GLN A 181 -7.55 0.23 4.22
CA GLN A 181 -8.34 1.39 3.82
C GLN A 181 -7.61 2.30 2.83
N ILE A 182 -6.32 2.52 3.05
CA ILE A 182 -5.47 3.30 2.14
C ILE A 182 -5.39 2.60 0.78
N LEU A 183 -5.15 1.28 0.79
CA LEU A 183 -5.08 0.48 -0.43
C LEU A 183 -6.41 0.50 -1.21
N TYR A 184 -7.56 0.42 -0.52
CA TYR A 184 -8.87 0.58 -1.16
C TYR A 184 -9.00 1.93 -1.85
N SER A 185 -8.59 3.03 -1.20
CA SER A 185 -8.66 4.37 -1.79
C SER A 185 -7.80 4.48 -3.06
N ILE A 186 -6.59 3.92 -3.02
CA ILE A 186 -5.67 3.88 -4.16
C ILE A 186 -6.32 3.13 -5.34
N ILE A 187 -6.81 1.91 -5.10
CA ILE A 187 -7.39 1.07 -6.15
C ILE A 187 -8.68 1.69 -6.71
N ALA A 188 -9.51 2.28 -5.84
CA ALA A 188 -10.76 2.94 -6.25
C ALA A 188 -10.50 4.15 -7.16
N LYS A 189 -9.47 4.95 -6.85
CA LYS A 189 -9.04 6.07 -7.71
C LYS A 189 -8.55 5.57 -9.06
N GLN A 190 -7.69 4.56 -9.04
CA GLN A 190 -7.09 4.01 -10.25
C GLN A 190 -8.11 3.34 -11.17
N SER A 191 -9.10 2.65 -10.59
CA SER A 191 -10.18 1.98 -11.32
C SER A 191 -11.28 2.94 -11.77
N LEU A 192 -11.07 4.25 -11.60
CA LEU A 192 -12.00 5.32 -11.95
C LEU A 192 -13.40 5.14 -11.36
N CYS A 193 -13.49 4.59 -10.15
CA CYS A 193 -14.75 4.50 -9.43
C CYS A 193 -15.42 5.88 -9.30
N ARG A 194 -16.76 5.91 -9.33
CA ARG A 194 -17.57 7.14 -9.13
C ARG A 194 -17.16 7.85 -7.83
N GLN A 195 -17.39 9.16 -7.75
CA GLN A 195 -16.98 9.99 -6.60
C GLN A 195 -17.41 9.45 -5.23
N GLN A 196 -18.58 8.81 -5.13
CA GLN A 196 -19.06 8.16 -3.89
C GLN A 196 -18.14 7.04 -3.36
N HIS A 197 -17.31 6.47 -4.23
CA HIS A 197 -16.31 5.43 -3.89
C HIS A 197 -14.95 6.03 -3.51
N ARG A 198 -14.76 7.33 -3.70
CA ARG A 198 -13.54 8.04 -3.34
C ARG A 198 -13.70 8.64 -1.95
N LEU A 199 -12.62 8.63 -1.17
CA LEU A 199 -12.59 9.38 0.09
C LEU A 199 -12.53 10.88 -0.23
N SER A 200 -13.19 11.71 0.58
CA SER A 200 -12.99 13.16 0.48
C SER A 200 -11.56 13.51 0.88
N SER A 201 -11.01 14.61 0.37
CA SER A 201 -9.64 15.03 0.69
C SER A 201 -9.39 15.15 2.19
N LEU A 202 -10.41 15.55 2.98
CA LEU A 202 -10.35 15.57 4.44
C LEU A 202 -10.19 14.17 5.03
N LYS A 203 -10.99 13.19 4.58
CA LYS A 203 -10.91 11.81 5.06
C LYS A 203 -9.59 11.14 4.67
N GLU A 204 -9.09 11.42 3.47
CA GLU A 204 -7.77 10.95 3.05
C GLU A 204 -6.67 11.51 3.94
N TYR A 205 -6.68 12.82 4.20
CA TYR A 205 -5.72 13.46 5.08
C TYR A 205 -5.77 12.89 6.51
N GLN A 206 -6.97 12.69 7.06
CA GLN A 206 -7.16 12.05 8.37
C GLN A 206 -6.59 10.63 8.44
N MET A 207 -6.88 9.82 7.43
CA MET A 207 -6.42 8.43 7.34
C MET A 207 -4.89 8.34 7.32
N ILE A 208 -4.25 9.22 6.54
CA ILE A 208 -2.79 9.23 6.39
C ILE A 208 -2.11 9.80 7.63
N SER A 209 -2.61 10.91 8.20
CA SER A 209 -2.07 11.45 9.46
C SER A 209 -2.13 10.41 10.58
N ARG A 210 -3.23 9.66 10.66
CA ARG A 210 -3.35 8.54 11.61
C ARG A 210 -2.31 7.46 11.33
N MET A 211 -2.12 7.08 10.06
CA MET A 211 -1.13 6.08 9.68
C MET A 211 0.28 6.48 10.08
N LEU A 212 0.65 7.75 9.87
CA LEU A 212 1.95 8.26 10.29
C LEU A 212 2.12 8.19 11.81
N ASN A 213 1.12 8.61 12.58
CA ASN A 213 1.17 8.55 14.04
C ASN A 213 1.26 7.11 14.56
N GLU A 214 0.52 6.19 13.96
CA GLU A 214 0.60 4.76 14.30
C GLU A 214 1.94 4.13 13.86
N SER A 215 2.57 4.62 12.79
CA SER A 215 3.90 4.15 12.38
C SER A 215 5.02 4.61 13.33
N GLN A 216 4.89 5.81 13.91
CA GLN A 216 5.87 6.38 14.84
C GLN A 216 5.82 5.72 16.22
N THR A 217 4.66 5.20 16.63
CA THR A 217 4.50 4.50 17.92
C THR A 217 4.98 3.04 17.89
N ILE A 218 5.37 2.55 16.72
CA ILE A 218 5.88 1.19 16.48
C ILE A 218 7.41 1.15 16.33
N ALA A 219 8.04 2.31 16.09
CA ALA A 219 9.50 2.48 15.98
C ALA A 219 10.15 2.77 17.34
#